data_AF-A0A970TH92-F1
#
_entry.id   AF-A0A970TH92-F1
#
_cell.length_a   1.000
_cell.length_b   1.000
_cell.length_c   1.000
_cell.angle_alpha   90.00
_cell.angle_beta   90.00
_cell.angle_gamma   90.00
#
_symmetry.space_group_name_H-M   'P 1'
#
loop_
_entity.id
_entity.type
_entity.pdbx_description
1 polymer ?
#
loop_
_entity_poly.entity_id
_entity_poly.type
_entity_poly.pdbx_seq_one_letter_code
_entity_poly.pdbx_strand_id
1 'polypeptide(L)'
;MVPKSWHTSGTEFKQKRKFKNKESQVVDAVVQAAVGIGVIVSLIFSELLGASAGGIVVPGYVALYLDKPMQILGTLLVSLLTWGIIRIIGSFTLLFGKRRMVLSILIGFILGWAIRLLVIKNVTVYTLQMQSIGYIVPGLIANWFERQGFWKTLSTMGVAAVLVRLTLMVVFGGEV
;
A
#
# COMPACT_ATOMS: atom_id res chain seq x y z
N MET A 1 7.16 37.35 -43.75
CA MET A 1 5.77 36.90 -43.47
C MET A 1 5.87 35.63 -42.62
N VAL A 2 5.77 35.75 -41.29
CA VAL A 2 5.99 34.63 -40.36
C VAL A 2 4.73 33.75 -40.30
N PRO A 3 4.83 32.42 -40.42
CA PRO A 3 3.67 31.53 -40.48
C PRO A 3 2.88 31.53 -39.15
N LYS A 4 1.55 31.61 -39.27
CA LYS A 4 0.57 31.77 -38.17
C LYS A 4 0.43 30.54 -37.26
N SER A 5 1.22 29.48 -37.48
CA SER A 5 1.14 28.18 -36.77
C SER A 5 1.89 28.12 -35.43
N TRP A 6 2.69 29.13 -35.09
CA TRP A 6 3.46 29.17 -33.84
C TRP A 6 2.69 29.72 -32.63
N HIS A 7 1.51 30.33 -32.82
CA HIS A 7 0.73 30.91 -31.73
C HIS A 7 -0.22 29.93 -31.02
N THR A 8 -0.56 28.80 -31.65
CA THR A 8 -1.51 27.82 -31.10
C THR A 8 -0.84 26.71 -30.26
N SER A 9 0.46 26.48 -30.43
CA SER A 9 1.18 25.44 -29.67
C SER A 9 1.29 25.80 -28.19
N GLY A 10 1.60 27.05 -27.85
CA GLY A 10 1.79 27.50 -26.46
C GLY A 10 0.53 27.42 -25.58
N THR A 11 -0.66 27.62 -26.16
CA THR A 11 -1.95 27.53 -25.44
C THR A 11 -2.34 26.08 -25.17
N GLU A 12 -2.16 25.18 -26.15
CA GLU A 12 -2.39 23.74 -25.97
C GLU A 12 -1.44 23.12 -24.93
N PHE A 13 -0.17 23.53 -24.90
CA PHE A 13 0.78 23.08 -23.87
C PHE A 13 0.39 23.57 -22.47
N LYS A 14 -0.09 24.81 -22.35
CA LYS A 14 -0.58 25.35 -21.06
C LYS A 14 -1.83 24.62 -20.60
N GLN A 15 -2.73 24.30 -21.53
CA GLN A 15 -3.97 23.60 -21.28
C GLN A 15 -3.73 22.15 -20.87
N LYS A 16 -2.90 21.39 -21.61
CA LYS A 16 -2.44 20.04 -21.21
C LYS A 16 -1.76 20.03 -19.84
N ARG A 17 -0.93 21.04 -19.53
CA ARG A 17 -0.33 21.17 -18.18
C ARG A 17 -1.37 21.45 -17.10
N LYS A 18 -2.35 22.31 -17.37
CA LYS A 18 -3.44 22.63 -16.42
C LYS A 18 -4.33 21.42 -16.14
N PHE A 19 -4.64 20.61 -17.17
CA PHE A 19 -5.36 19.35 -17.03
C PHE A 19 -4.56 18.31 -16.24
N LYS A 20 -3.29 18.09 -16.59
CA LYS A 20 -2.40 17.15 -15.88
C LYS A 20 -2.20 17.53 -14.41
N ASN A 21 -2.10 18.83 -14.09
CA ASN A 21 -2.04 19.29 -12.70
C ASN A 21 -3.34 19.03 -11.94
N LYS A 22 -4.50 19.20 -12.58
CA LYS A 22 -5.80 18.96 -11.94
C LYS A 22 -6.01 17.47 -11.64
N GLU A 23 -5.67 16.58 -12.57
CA GLU A 23 -5.69 15.12 -12.33
C GLU A 23 -4.74 14.71 -11.20
N SER A 24 -3.51 15.22 -11.18
CA SER A 24 -2.56 14.94 -10.10
C SER A 24 -3.09 15.37 -8.73
N GLN A 25 -3.72 16.56 -8.65
CA GLN A 25 -4.29 17.06 -7.39
C GLN A 25 -5.46 16.20 -6.88
N VAL A 26 -6.30 15.69 -7.79
CA VAL A 26 -7.39 14.79 -7.41
C VAL A 26 -6.84 13.45 -6.89
N VAL A 27 -5.85 12.88 -7.57
CA VAL A 27 -5.20 11.63 -7.13
C VAL A 27 -4.55 11.81 -5.75
N ASP A 28 -3.83 12.91 -5.53
CA ASP A 28 -3.20 13.19 -4.24
C ASP A 28 -4.24 13.33 -3.10
N ALA A 29 -5.38 13.95 -3.39
CA ALA A 29 -6.47 14.09 -2.43
C ALA A 29 -7.11 12.73 -2.07
N VAL A 30 -7.33 11.86 -3.06
CA VAL A 30 -7.87 10.50 -2.84
C VAL A 30 -6.91 9.67 -2.00
N VAL A 31 -5.61 9.72 -2.27
CA VAL A 31 -4.61 8.98 -1.49
C VAL A 31 -4.58 9.47 -0.04
N GLN A 32 -4.59 10.79 0.19
CA GLN A 32 -4.62 11.36 1.53
C GLN A 32 -5.89 10.97 2.29
N ALA A 33 -7.05 11.04 1.64
CA ALA A 33 -8.32 10.63 2.23
C ALA A 33 -8.34 9.13 2.55
N ALA A 34 -7.83 8.28 1.66
CA ALA A 34 -7.74 6.84 1.87
C ALA A 34 -6.84 6.47 3.05
N VAL A 35 -5.70 7.14 3.18
CA VAL A 35 -4.82 6.98 4.34
C VAL A 35 -5.52 7.45 5.62
N GLY A 36 -6.12 8.64 5.62
CA GLY A 36 -6.82 9.18 6.79
C GLY A 36 -7.98 8.30 7.27
N ILE A 37 -8.87 7.92 6.35
CA ILE A 37 -10.01 7.03 6.62
C ILE A 37 -9.50 5.65 7.04
N GLY A 38 -8.46 5.13 6.38
CA GLY A 38 -7.83 3.86 6.73
C GLY A 38 -7.32 3.83 8.17
N VAL A 39 -6.64 4.90 8.60
CA VAL A 39 -6.20 5.05 10.00
C VAL A 39 -7.39 5.04 10.95
N ILE A 40 -8.43 5.82 10.70
CA ILE A 40 -9.62 5.89 11.55
C ILE A 40 -10.30 4.51 11.67
N VAL A 41 -10.55 3.85 10.54
CA VAL A 41 -11.16 2.52 10.51
C VAL A 41 -10.28 1.50 11.22
N SER A 42 -8.96 1.54 11.03
CA SER A 42 -8.03 0.63 11.71
C SER A 42 -8.07 0.78 13.23
N LEU A 43 -8.23 2.01 13.74
CA LEU A 43 -8.32 2.30 15.17
C LEU A 43 -9.63 1.78 15.74
N ILE A 44 -10.75 2.04 15.07
CA ILE A 44 -12.06 1.50 15.44
C ILE A 44 -12.02 -0.03 15.50
N PHE A 45 -11.40 -0.68 14.50
CA PHE A 45 -11.25 -2.13 14.48
C PHE A 45 -10.35 -2.63 15.62
N SER A 46 -9.26 -1.92 15.91
CA SER A 46 -8.36 -2.29 17.00
C SER A 46 -9.03 -2.20 18.38
N GLU A 47 -9.94 -1.24 18.56
CA GLU A 47 -10.68 -1.05 19.81
C GLU A 47 -11.86 -2.03 19.93
N LEU A 48 -12.68 -2.17 18.87
CA LEU A 48 -13.91 -2.98 18.91
C LEU A 48 -13.63 -4.49 18.85
N LEU A 49 -12.66 -4.91 18.03
CA LEU A 49 -12.38 -6.32 17.76
C LEU A 49 -11.15 -6.83 18.53
N GLY A 50 -10.43 -5.94 19.23
CA GLY A 50 -9.13 -6.27 19.86
C GLY A 50 -8.08 -6.72 18.84
N ALA A 51 -8.29 -6.40 17.57
CA ALA A 51 -7.65 -7.03 16.43
C ALA A 51 -7.16 -5.95 15.45
N SER A 52 -5.88 -6.01 15.08
CA SER A 52 -5.31 -5.01 14.18
C SER A 52 -5.39 -5.45 12.72
N ALA A 53 -5.66 -4.51 11.83
CA ALA A 53 -5.76 -4.73 10.39
C ALA A 53 -4.37 -4.79 9.70
N GLY A 54 -3.40 -5.52 10.27
CA GLY A 54 -2.05 -5.61 9.70
C GLY A 54 -1.20 -4.33 9.87
N GLY A 55 -1.69 -3.36 10.63
CA GLY A 55 -1.05 -2.06 10.89
C GLY A 55 -2.02 -0.90 10.69
N ILE A 56 -1.76 0.23 11.36
CA ILE A 56 -2.69 1.37 11.39
C ILE A 56 -2.96 1.94 9.98
N VAL A 57 -1.94 1.99 9.13
CA VAL A 57 -2.04 2.61 7.80
C VAL A 57 -2.36 1.59 6.69
N VAL A 58 -2.19 0.31 6.97
CA VAL A 58 -2.26 -0.77 5.98
C VAL A 58 -3.64 -0.90 5.30
N PRO A 59 -4.79 -0.91 6.01
CA PRO A 59 -6.09 -1.09 5.34
C PRO A 59 -6.40 0.06 4.37
N GLY A 60 -5.93 1.29 4.65
CA GLY A 60 -6.06 2.42 3.73
C GLY A 60 -5.29 2.21 2.43
N TYR A 61 -4.05 1.72 2.51
CA TYR A 61 -3.28 1.36 1.32
C TYR A 61 -3.90 0.18 0.58
N VAL A 62 -4.28 -0.89 1.26
CA VAL A 62 -4.89 -2.07 0.62
C VAL A 62 -6.19 -1.67 -0.10
N ALA A 63 -6.98 -0.76 0.46
CA ALA A 63 -8.19 -0.25 -0.17
C ALA A 63 -7.94 0.41 -1.54
N LEU A 64 -6.87 1.18 -1.68
CA LEU A 64 -6.49 1.83 -2.95
C LEU A 64 -6.07 0.83 -4.04
N TYR A 65 -5.67 -0.38 -3.65
CA TYR A 65 -5.16 -1.40 -4.56
C TYR A 65 -6.10 -2.61 -4.68
N LEU A 66 -7.34 -2.51 -4.20
CA LEU A 66 -8.34 -3.59 -4.31
C LEU A 66 -8.62 -3.98 -5.76
N ASP A 67 -8.50 -3.05 -6.71
CA ASP A 67 -8.68 -3.34 -8.14
C ASP A 67 -7.46 -4.06 -8.76
N LYS A 68 -6.35 -4.14 -8.03
CA LYS A 68 -5.08 -4.76 -8.46
C LYS A 68 -4.72 -5.93 -7.53
N PRO A 69 -5.43 -7.06 -7.61
CA PRO A 69 -5.24 -8.19 -6.68
C PRO A 69 -3.81 -8.74 -6.72
N MET A 70 -3.13 -8.64 -7.86
CA MET A 70 -1.77 -9.15 -8.00
C MET A 70 -0.73 -8.33 -7.21
N GLN A 71 -0.97 -7.03 -6.99
CA GLN A 71 -0.13 -6.20 -6.12
C GLN A 71 -0.35 -6.53 -4.64
N ILE A 72 -1.60 -6.81 -4.25
CA ILE A 72 -1.93 -7.26 -2.90
C ILE A 72 -1.26 -8.60 -2.63
N LEU A 73 -1.35 -9.56 -3.56
CA LEU A 73 -0.66 -10.85 -3.46
C LEU A 73 0.86 -10.68 -3.37
N GLY A 74 1.45 -9.82 -4.21
CA GLY A 74 2.89 -9.50 -4.12
C GLY A 74 3.28 -8.97 -2.73
N THR A 75 2.48 -8.05 -2.18
CA THR A 75 2.72 -7.50 -0.83
C THR A 75 2.59 -8.56 0.25
N LEU A 76 1.57 -9.43 0.16
CA LEU A 76 1.37 -10.54 1.10
C LEU A 76 2.51 -11.57 1.04
N LEU A 77 3.01 -11.89 -0.16
CA LEU A 77 4.17 -12.78 -0.33
C LEU A 77 5.42 -12.19 0.31
N VAL A 78 5.71 -10.90 0.07
CA VAL A 78 6.83 -10.23 0.72
C VAL A 78 6.65 -10.22 2.24
N SER A 79 5.44 -9.94 2.73
CA SER A 79 5.13 -9.96 4.17
C SER A 79 5.35 -11.33 4.79
N LEU A 80 4.99 -12.41 4.09
CA LEU A 80 5.17 -13.78 4.55
C LEU A 80 6.66 -14.15 4.60
N LEU A 81 7.44 -13.76 3.60
CA LEU A 81 8.90 -13.93 3.61
C LEU A 81 9.53 -13.14 4.75
N THR A 82 9.14 -11.88 4.93
CA THR A 82 9.60 -11.03 6.04
C THR A 82 9.30 -11.69 7.39
N TRP A 83 8.08 -12.21 7.57
CA TRP A 83 7.68 -12.91 8.78
C TRP A 83 8.55 -14.14 9.04
N GLY A 84 8.80 -14.97 8.02
CA GLY A 84 9.67 -16.14 8.12
C GLY A 84 11.10 -15.78 8.54
N ILE A 85 11.69 -14.75 7.95
CA ILE A 85 13.04 -14.29 8.29
C ILE A 85 13.09 -13.78 9.74
N ILE A 86 12.12 -12.96 10.16
CA ILE A 86 12.06 -12.45 11.54
C ILE A 86 11.92 -13.61 12.53
N ARG A 87 11.16 -14.65 12.19
CA ARG A 87 10.97 -15.81 13.06
C ARG A 87 12.27 -16.57 13.27
N ILE A 88 13.07 -16.75 12.21
CA ILE A 88 14.42 -17.34 12.29
C ILE A 88 15.33 -16.45 13.15
N ILE A 89 15.37 -15.14 12.90
CA ILE A 89 16.20 -14.22 13.70
C ILE A 89 15.75 -14.22 15.17
N GLY A 90 14.44 -14.26 15.40
CA GLY A 90 13.82 -14.30 16.72
C GLY A 90 14.05 -15.59 17.49
N SER A 91 14.42 -16.70 16.83
CA SER A 91 14.85 -17.90 17.53
C SER A 91 16.28 -17.80 18.07
N PHE A 92 17.14 -17.00 17.43
CA PHE A 92 18.52 -16.76 17.88
C PHE A 92 18.62 -15.55 18.82
N THR A 93 17.70 -14.61 18.73
CA THR A 93 17.72 -13.35 19.50
C THR A 93 16.37 -13.08 20.14
N LEU A 94 16.36 -12.70 21.42
CA LEU A 94 15.15 -12.33 22.14
C LEU A 94 14.61 -10.97 21.64
N LEU A 95 13.86 -11.00 20.55
CA LEU A 95 13.23 -9.84 19.93
C LEU A 95 11.84 -9.58 20.52
N PHE A 96 11.78 -8.77 21.57
CA PHE A 96 10.51 -8.39 22.21
C PHE A 96 10.12 -6.92 21.99
N GLY A 97 8.81 -6.69 21.97
CA GLY A 97 8.20 -5.36 21.95
C GLY A 97 8.57 -4.52 20.72
N LYS A 98 9.02 -3.27 20.96
CA LYS A 98 9.28 -2.27 19.92
C LYS A 98 10.41 -2.67 18.95
N ARG A 99 11.43 -3.42 19.43
CA ARG A 99 12.58 -3.83 18.61
C ARG A 99 12.15 -4.73 17.45
N ARG A 100 11.23 -5.65 17.72
CA ARG A 100 10.67 -6.55 16.71
C ARG A 100 9.97 -5.80 15.59
N MET A 101 9.19 -4.77 15.92
CA MET A 101 8.47 -3.95 14.95
C MET A 101 9.44 -3.18 14.03
N VAL A 102 10.51 -2.60 14.59
CA VAL A 102 11.49 -1.86 13.78
C VAL A 102 12.22 -2.81 12.83
N LEU A 103 12.62 -3.99 13.30
CA LEU A 103 13.27 -5.00 12.45
C LEU A 103 12.34 -5.51 11.36
N SER A 104 11.05 -5.68 11.65
CA SER A 104 10.10 -6.13 10.64
C SER A 104 9.93 -5.11 9.52
N ILE A 105 9.86 -3.83 9.88
CA ILE A 105 9.82 -2.73 8.91
C ILE A 105 11.10 -2.72 8.08
N LEU A 106 12.27 -2.87 8.71
CA LEU A 106 13.55 -2.83 8.00
C LEU A 106 13.71 -4.01 7.03
N ILE A 107 13.41 -5.24 7.47
CA ILE A 107 13.50 -6.45 6.63
C ILE A 107 12.45 -6.38 5.51
N GLY A 108 11.22 -5.95 5.83
CA GLY A 108 10.18 -5.74 4.83
C GLY A 108 10.57 -4.72 3.77
N PHE A 109 11.23 -3.63 4.19
CA PHE A 109 11.76 -2.63 3.27
C PHE A 109 12.83 -3.21 2.35
N ILE A 110 13.82 -3.91 2.91
CA ILE A 110 14.92 -4.53 2.14
C ILE A 110 14.39 -5.55 1.14
N LEU A 111 13.49 -6.43 1.57
CA LEU A 111 12.86 -7.41 0.68
C LEU A 111 12.00 -6.72 -0.38
N GLY A 112 11.13 -5.78 0.00
CA GLY A 112 10.29 -5.06 -0.95
C GLY A 112 11.11 -4.32 -2.03
N TRP A 113 12.26 -3.76 -1.64
CA TRP A 113 13.20 -3.16 -2.57
C TRP A 113 13.89 -4.21 -3.47
N ALA A 114 14.36 -5.32 -2.89
CA ALA A 114 14.98 -6.41 -3.64
C ALA A 114 14.02 -7.03 -4.67
N ILE A 115 12.77 -7.33 -4.28
CA ILE A 115 11.73 -7.83 -5.19
C ILE A 115 11.52 -6.84 -6.32
N ARG A 116 11.45 -5.53 -6.04
CA ARG A 116 11.27 -4.52 -7.09
C ARG A 116 12.40 -4.55 -8.13
N LEU A 117 13.65 -4.67 -7.69
CA LEU A 117 14.79 -4.78 -8.60
C LEU A 117 14.70 -6.03 -9.48
N LEU A 118 14.26 -7.16 -8.91
CA LEU A 118 14.05 -8.41 -9.65
C LEU A 118 12.88 -8.31 -10.65
N VAL A 119 11.79 -7.63 -10.28
CA VAL A 119 10.62 -7.40 -11.14
C VAL A 119 10.97 -6.56 -12.36
N ILE A 120 11.82 -5.54 -12.21
CA ILE A 120 12.28 -4.70 -13.33
C ILE A 120 13.12 -5.53 -14.33
N LYS A 121 13.87 -6.51 -13.84
CA LYS A 121 14.75 -7.36 -14.66
C LYS A 121 13.99 -8.50 -15.37
N ASN A 122 12.92 -9.01 -14.77
CA ASN A 122 12.14 -10.13 -15.29
C ASN A 122 10.83 -9.68 -15.95
N VAL A 123 10.78 -9.74 -17.29
CA VAL A 123 9.62 -9.35 -18.11
C VAL A 123 8.32 -10.07 -17.69
N THR A 124 8.40 -11.34 -17.27
CA THR A 124 7.26 -12.15 -16.82
C THR A 124 6.62 -11.68 -15.51
N VAL A 125 7.37 -11.04 -14.61
CA VAL A 125 6.81 -10.57 -13.33
C VAL A 125 6.28 -9.14 -13.46
N TYR A 126 6.86 -8.36 -14.37
CA TYR A 126 6.39 -7.03 -14.72
C TYR A 126 4.97 -7.04 -15.29
N THR A 127 4.65 -8.00 -16.16
CA THR A 127 3.30 -8.15 -16.74
C THR A 127 2.25 -8.50 -15.69
N LEU A 128 2.62 -9.27 -14.66
CA LEU A 128 1.77 -9.60 -13.53
C LEU A 128 1.65 -8.46 -12.50
N GLN A 129 2.31 -7.31 -12.68
CA GLN A 129 2.24 -6.19 -11.73
C GLN A 129 2.48 -6.61 -10.26
N MET A 130 3.31 -7.63 -9.99
CA MET A 130 3.60 -8.12 -8.63
C MET A 130 4.55 -7.19 -7.86
N GLN A 131 4.21 -5.91 -7.76
CA GLN A 131 4.97 -4.95 -6.98
C GLN A 131 4.34 -4.77 -5.60
N SER A 132 5.18 -4.82 -4.56
CA SER A 132 4.79 -4.50 -3.19
C SER A 132 4.23 -3.07 -3.09
N ILE A 133 3.13 -2.93 -2.34
CA ILE A 133 2.52 -1.63 -2.03
C ILE A 133 3.42 -0.91 -1.02
N GLY A 134 4.19 0.06 -1.52
CA GLY A 134 5.23 0.69 -0.73
C GLY A 134 6.27 -0.33 -0.20
N TYR A 135 7.15 0.15 0.66
CA TYR A 135 8.22 -0.67 1.24
C TYR A 135 8.00 -0.95 2.73
N ILE A 136 7.21 -0.12 3.41
CA ILE A 136 6.95 -0.24 4.86
C ILE A 136 5.78 -1.18 5.16
N VAL A 137 4.75 -1.16 4.31
CA VAL A 137 3.52 -1.97 4.45
C VAL A 137 3.80 -3.46 4.66
N PRO A 138 4.64 -4.14 3.85
CA PRO A 138 4.87 -5.57 4.06
C PRO A 138 5.53 -5.88 5.41
N GLY A 139 6.41 -4.99 5.88
CA GLY A 139 7.06 -5.11 7.19
C GLY A 139 6.10 -4.87 8.36
N LEU A 140 5.10 -4.01 8.19
CA LEU A 140 4.01 -3.84 9.15
C LEU A 140 3.16 -5.11 9.23
N ILE A 141 2.69 -5.62 8.08
CA ILE A 141 1.84 -6.83 8.01
C ILE A 141 2.56 -8.02 8.66
N ALA A 142 3.84 -8.23 8.32
CA ALA A 142 4.67 -9.30 8.87
C ALA A 142 4.74 -9.28 10.41
N ASN A 143 4.77 -8.10 11.02
CA ASN A 143 4.77 -7.98 12.48
C ASN A 143 3.46 -8.46 13.11
N TRP A 144 2.34 -8.20 12.43
CA TRP A 144 1.02 -8.59 12.92
C TRP A 144 0.69 -10.06 12.69
N PHE A 145 1.24 -10.67 11.64
CA PHE A 145 1.14 -12.12 11.42
C PHE A 145 1.63 -12.94 12.61
N GLU A 146 2.68 -12.50 13.31
CA GLU A 146 3.08 -13.20 14.53
C GLU A 146 2.13 -12.89 15.69
N ARG A 147 1.82 -11.63 15.94
CA ARG A 147 1.08 -11.23 17.15
C ARG A 147 -0.35 -11.79 17.17
N GLN A 148 -0.99 -11.81 16.02
CA GLN A 148 -2.41 -12.12 15.90
C GLN A 148 -2.66 -13.43 15.14
N GLY A 149 -1.69 -13.92 14.38
CA GLY A 149 -1.82 -15.07 13.51
C GLY A 149 -2.22 -14.66 12.09
N PHE A 150 -1.70 -15.41 11.12
CA PHE A 150 -1.87 -15.16 9.68
C PHE A 150 -3.34 -14.97 9.26
N TRP A 151 -4.21 -15.94 9.59
CA TRP A 151 -5.61 -15.92 9.18
C TRP A 151 -6.41 -14.77 9.79
N LYS A 152 -6.18 -14.47 11.07
CA LYS A 152 -6.89 -13.38 11.75
C LYS A 152 -6.52 -12.03 11.15
N THR A 153 -5.23 -11.78 10.91
CA THR A 153 -4.77 -10.53 10.29
C THR A 153 -5.30 -10.39 8.86
N LEU A 154 -5.35 -11.47 8.08
CA LEU A 154 -5.84 -11.40 6.70
C LEU A 154 -7.34 -11.06 6.65
N SER A 155 -8.14 -11.70 7.51
CA SER A 155 -9.57 -11.42 7.60
C SER A 155 -9.84 -9.99 8.07
N THR A 156 -9.19 -9.53 9.15
CA THR A 156 -9.42 -8.18 9.69
C THR A 156 -8.94 -7.10 8.74
N MET A 157 -7.79 -7.30 8.10
CA MET A 157 -7.27 -6.40 7.08
C MET A 157 -8.18 -6.34 5.85
N GLY A 158 -8.69 -7.49 5.39
CA GLY A 158 -9.60 -7.55 4.25
C GLY A 158 -10.91 -6.80 4.52
N VAL A 159 -11.55 -7.06 5.67
CA VAL A 159 -12.79 -6.36 6.05
C VAL A 159 -12.54 -4.86 6.19
N ALA A 160 -11.48 -4.45 6.88
CA ALA A 160 -11.15 -3.04 7.05
C ALA A 160 -10.86 -2.36 5.70
N ALA A 161 -10.13 -3.01 4.80
CA ALA A 161 -9.85 -2.46 3.46
C ALA A 161 -11.13 -2.30 2.63
N VAL A 162 -12.04 -3.27 2.65
CA VAL A 162 -13.33 -3.17 1.95
C VAL A 162 -14.17 -2.04 2.52
N LEU A 163 -14.25 -1.89 3.85
CA LEU A 163 -14.98 -0.79 4.47
C LEU A 163 -14.40 0.58 4.10
N VAL A 164 -13.06 0.71 4.07
CA VAL A 164 -12.41 1.95 3.62
C VAL A 164 -12.73 2.23 2.16
N ARG A 165 -12.67 1.21 1.28
CA ARG A 165 -13.01 1.35 -0.14
C ARG A 165 -14.45 1.80 -0.34
N LEU A 166 -15.41 1.22 0.38
CA LEU A 166 -16.81 1.63 0.33
C LEU A 166 -16.99 3.07 0.80
N THR A 167 -16.31 3.45 1.88
CA THR A 167 -16.37 4.82 2.41
C THR A 167 -15.83 5.82 1.39
N LEU A 168 -14.69 5.50 0.76
CA LEU A 168 -14.11 6.32 -0.31
C LEU A 168 -15.03 6.42 -1.52
N MET A 169 -15.67 5.32 -1.93
CA MET A 169 -16.62 5.32 -3.04
C MET A 169 -17.80 6.26 -2.79
N VAL A 170 -18.30 6.30 -1.55
CA VAL A 170 -19.38 7.23 -1.13
C VAL A 170 -18.91 8.68 -1.14
N VAL A 171 -17.69 8.96 -0.65
CA VAL A 171 -17.15 10.33 -0.56
C VAL A 171 -16.78 10.90 -1.94
N PHE A 172 -16.21 10.08 -2.83
CA PHE A 172 -15.69 10.51 -4.12
C PHE A 172 -16.60 10.16 -5.31
N GLY A 173 -17.78 9.57 -5.06
CA GLY A 173 -18.77 9.31 -6.10
C GLY A 173 -18.36 8.25 -7.14
N GLY A 174 -17.42 7.36 -6.79
CA GLY A 174 -16.98 6.25 -7.65
C GLY A 174 -15.68 6.46 -8.44
N GLU A 175 -15.06 7.64 -8.37
CA GLU A 175 -13.72 7.87 -8.95
C GLU A 175 -12.60 7.48 -7.96
N VAL A 176 -12.48 6.19 -7.66
CA VAL A 176 -11.49 5.63 -6.70
C VAL A 176 -10.76 4.42 -7.25
#